data_AF-A0A2N5U1Q9-F1
#
_entry.id   AF-A0A2N5U1Q9-F1
#
_cell.length_a   1.000
_cell.length_b   1.000
_cell.length_c   1.000
_cell.angle_alpha   90.00
_cell.angle_beta   90.00
_cell.angle_gamma   90.00
#
_symmetry.space_group_name_H-M   'P 1'
#
loop_
_entity.id
_entity.type
_entity.pdbx_description
1 polymer ?
#
loop_
_entity_poly.entity_id
_entity_poly.type
_entity_poly.pdbx_seq_one_letter_code
_entity_poly.pdbx_strand_id
1 'polypeptide(L)'
;MKSDLEEGTLTRKRKKQNPDAVDLAQDSDKENSKAKAKLKKCKGGFDNPKAYFFPGEPAPDQSNGGLTYKCLWCPKSVRVNSSTNSNLKTHCDGSSTQNQVRKPCPGRGKAISKGANLPQSSTEEAEEQKKKNATNTGTLTSFVHKGCFNNKTLNKLLVFLGDSTLASMVPL
;
A
#
# COMPACT_ATOMS: atom_id res chain seq x y z
N MET A 1 4.26 -69.62 -25.00
CA MET A 1 2.94 -69.51 -25.66
C MET A 1 2.53 -68.05 -25.47
N LYS A 2 2.32 -67.26 -26.53
CA LYS A 2 1.03 -67.08 -27.24
C LYS A 2 -0.13 -66.81 -26.23
N SER A 3 -0.99 -65.81 -26.34
CA SER A 3 -1.23 -64.84 -27.42
C SER A 3 -2.20 -63.73 -26.96
N ASP A 4 -2.25 -62.50 -27.48
CA ASP A 4 -1.32 -61.66 -28.27
C ASP A 4 -1.87 -60.18 -28.26
N LEU A 5 -1.31 -59.25 -29.05
CA LEU A 5 -1.81 -57.90 -29.34
C LEU A 5 -3.17 -57.94 -30.07
N GLU A 6 -4.11 -57.01 -29.81
CA GLU A 6 -5.14 -56.52 -30.78
C GLU A 6 -5.84 -55.24 -30.26
N GLU A 7 -6.26 -54.36 -31.18
CA GLU A 7 -6.75 -53.00 -30.86
C GLU A 7 -8.28 -52.93 -30.69
N GLY A 8 -8.74 -52.42 -29.54
CA GLY A 8 -10.15 -52.28 -29.19
C GLY A 8 -10.90 -51.10 -29.85
N THR A 9 -11.09 -51.18 -31.16
CA THR A 9 -12.06 -50.44 -32.02
C THR A 9 -12.90 -49.30 -31.42
N LEU A 10 -12.74 -48.11 -32.01
CA LEU A 10 -13.39 -46.85 -31.65
C LEU A 10 -14.90 -46.82 -32.01
N THR A 11 -15.76 -47.39 -31.16
CA THR A 11 -17.23 -47.34 -31.35
C THR A 11 -17.83 -45.99 -30.91
N ARG A 12 -17.84 -45.01 -31.81
CA ARG A 12 -18.42 -43.67 -31.60
C ARG A 12 -19.96 -43.68 -31.52
N LYS A 13 -20.53 -44.20 -30.42
CA LYS A 13 -21.96 -44.08 -30.10
C LYS A 13 -22.34 -42.61 -29.91
N ARG A 14 -22.98 -42.01 -30.91
CA ARG A 14 -23.55 -40.65 -30.83
C ARG A 14 -24.72 -40.61 -29.83
N LYS A 15 -24.40 -40.37 -28.55
CA LYS A 15 -25.38 -40.00 -27.53
C LYS A 15 -25.94 -38.62 -27.91
N LYS A 16 -27.28 -38.48 -28.00
CA LYS A 16 -27.93 -37.16 -28.14
C LYS A 16 -27.48 -36.28 -26.99
N GLN A 17 -26.74 -35.20 -27.29
CA GLN A 17 -26.41 -34.17 -26.32
C GLN A 17 -27.59 -33.21 -26.23
N ASN A 18 -28.09 -32.99 -25.01
CA ASN A 18 -28.96 -31.87 -24.69
C ASN A 18 -28.05 -30.64 -24.49
N PRO A 19 -28.28 -29.49 -25.14
CA PRO A 19 -27.29 -28.41 -25.17
C PRO A 19 -27.06 -27.69 -23.84
N ASP A 20 -27.96 -27.82 -22.86
CA ASP A 20 -27.97 -27.05 -21.61
C ASP A 20 -27.33 -27.74 -20.39
N ALA A 21 -26.42 -28.69 -20.60
CA ALA A 21 -25.64 -29.31 -19.53
C ALA A 21 -24.14 -29.10 -19.79
N VAL A 22 -23.65 -27.89 -19.51
CA VAL A 22 -22.21 -27.61 -19.46
C VAL A 22 -21.63 -28.33 -18.25
N ASP A 23 -20.80 -29.34 -18.50
CA ASP A 23 -20.02 -29.97 -17.45
C ASP A 23 -19.00 -28.97 -16.90
N LEU A 24 -19.22 -28.53 -15.66
CA LEU A 24 -18.41 -27.56 -14.94
C LEU A 24 -17.34 -28.24 -14.06
N ALA A 25 -17.18 -29.57 -14.14
CA ALA A 25 -16.13 -30.28 -13.44
C ALA A 25 -14.75 -29.78 -13.89
N GLN A 26 -14.07 -29.03 -13.00
CA GLN A 26 -12.69 -28.62 -13.25
C GLN A 26 -11.74 -29.77 -12.92
N ASP A 27 -10.97 -30.22 -13.92
CA ASP A 27 -9.91 -31.21 -13.74
C ASP A 27 -8.88 -30.73 -12.71
N SER A 28 -9.02 -31.26 -11.50
CA SER A 28 -8.15 -30.96 -10.36
C SER A 28 -6.93 -31.89 -10.38
N ASP A 29 -6.16 -31.81 -11.45
CA ASP A 29 -4.94 -32.61 -11.60
C ASP A 29 -3.82 -32.14 -10.66
N LYS A 30 -2.78 -32.97 -10.56
CA LYS A 30 -1.62 -32.69 -9.70
C LYS A 30 -0.71 -31.59 -10.27
N GLU A 31 -0.87 -31.20 -11.53
CA GLU A 31 -0.11 -30.09 -12.14
C GLU A 31 -0.68 -28.73 -11.74
N ASN A 32 -2.00 -28.57 -11.75
CA ASN A 32 -2.72 -27.36 -11.36
C ASN A 32 -2.41 -26.93 -9.92
N SER A 33 -2.08 -27.88 -9.04
CA SER A 33 -1.64 -27.65 -7.65
C SER A 33 -0.39 -26.76 -7.48
N LYS A 34 0.41 -26.57 -8.55
CA LYS A 34 1.70 -25.86 -8.49
C LYS A 34 1.58 -24.33 -8.44
N ALA A 35 0.40 -23.77 -8.73
CA ALA A 35 0.18 -22.33 -8.83
C ALA A 35 0.07 -21.63 -7.45
N LYS A 36 1.19 -21.49 -6.72
CA LYS A 36 1.25 -20.61 -5.54
C LYS A 36 0.91 -19.17 -5.96
N ALA A 37 -0.23 -18.67 -5.49
CA ALA A 37 -0.69 -17.32 -5.78
C ALA A 37 0.35 -16.27 -5.33
N LYS A 38 1.01 -15.63 -6.29
CA LYS A 38 1.98 -14.55 -6.02
C LYS A 38 1.23 -13.38 -5.37
N LEU A 39 1.80 -12.82 -4.30
CA LEU A 39 1.22 -11.63 -3.67
C LEU A 39 1.16 -10.50 -4.70
N LYS A 40 -0.03 -9.93 -4.90
CA LYS A 40 -0.24 -8.80 -5.81
C LYS A 40 0.55 -7.60 -5.29
N LYS A 41 1.36 -6.99 -6.17
CA LYS A 41 2.05 -5.71 -5.93
C LYS A 41 1.04 -4.63 -5.56
N CYS A 42 1.43 -3.68 -4.72
CA CYS A 42 0.60 -2.52 -4.41
C CYS A 42 0.58 -1.53 -5.59
N LYS A 43 -0.42 -0.63 -5.60
CA LYS A 43 -0.45 0.50 -6.54
C LYS A 43 0.86 1.29 -6.39
N GLY A 44 1.49 1.65 -7.51
CA GLY A 44 2.83 2.26 -7.55
C GLY A 44 4.00 1.27 -7.69
N GLY A 45 3.75 -0.04 -7.81
CA GLY A 45 4.80 -1.04 -8.07
C GLY A 45 5.57 -1.52 -6.83
N PHE A 46 5.25 -0.97 -5.66
CA PHE A 46 5.78 -1.39 -4.36
C PHE A 46 5.33 -2.79 -3.96
N ASP A 47 6.13 -3.42 -3.09
CA ASP A 47 5.82 -4.71 -2.51
C ASP A 47 4.58 -4.66 -1.61
N ASN A 48 3.90 -5.80 -1.51
CA ASN A 48 2.75 -5.94 -0.62
C ASN A 48 3.23 -5.94 0.84
N PRO A 49 2.64 -5.15 1.76
CA PRO A 49 3.04 -5.15 3.17
C PRO A 49 3.09 -6.55 3.81
N LYS A 50 2.26 -7.51 3.36
CA LYS A 50 2.31 -8.90 3.85
C LYS A 50 3.62 -9.63 3.56
N ALA A 51 4.36 -9.26 2.51
CA ALA A 51 5.69 -9.85 2.22
C ALA A 51 6.75 -9.45 3.27
N TYR A 52 6.44 -8.47 4.11
CA TYR A 52 7.32 -7.98 5.18
C TYR A 52 7.21 -8.75 6.50
N PHE A 53 6.26 -9.70 6.57
CA PHE A 53 5.94 -10.46 7.77
C PHE A 53 5.91 -11.96 7.49
N PHE A 54 6.08 -12.75 8.55
CA PHE A 54 5.85 -14.18 8.52
C PHE A 54 4.36 -14.48 8.29
N PRO A 55 3.99 -15.70 7.88
CA PRO A 55 2.59 -16.12 7.80
C PRO A 55 1.84 -15.78 9.09
N GLY A 56 0.63 -15.23 8.95
CA GLY A 56 -0.17 -14.81 10.09
C GLY A 56 -0.69 -16.01 10.88
N GLU A 57 -0.40 -16.05 12.17
CA GLU A 57 -0.94 -17.05 13.10
C GLU A 57 -2.30 -16.57 13.64
N PRO A 58 -3.29 -17.46 13.85
CA PRO A 58 -4.52 -17.11 14.55
C PRO A 58 -4.23 -16.49 15.91
N ALA A 59 -4.82 -15.33 16.21
CA ALA A 59 -4.71 -14.72 17.52
C ALA A 59 -5.64 -15.46 18.51
N PRO A 60 -5.13 -16.08 19.58
CA PRO A 60 -5.97 -16.89 20.48
C PRO A 60 -7.08 -16.07 21.17
N ASP A 61 -6.84 -14.77 21.36
CA ASP A 61 -7.76 -13.84 22.03
C ASP A 61 -8.87 -13.27 21.10
N GLN A 62 -8.97 -13.70 19.83
CA GLN A 62 -9.82 -13.05 18.81
C GLN A 62 -10.83 -14.01 18.18
N SER A 63 -12.05 -14.05 18.73
CA SER A 63 -13.21 -14.75 18.15
C SER A 63 -13.54 -14.31 16.70
N ASN A 64 -13.18 -13.08 16.33
CA ASN A 64 -13.46 -12.49 15.01
C ASN A 64 -12.46 -12.89 13.89
N GLY A 65 -11.64 -13.92 14.11
CA GLY A 65 -10.67 -14.40 13.11
C GLY A 65 -9.48 -13.45 12.89
N GLY A 66 -9.09 -12.69 13.92
CA GLY A 66 -7.91 -11.82 13.87
C GLY A 66 -6.61 -12.61 13.73
N LEU A 67 -5.67 -12.08 12.95
CA LEU A 67 -4.37 -12.69 12.70
C LEU A 67 -3.24 -11.87 13.32
N THR A 68 -2.26 -12.57 13.90
CA THR A 68 -1.01 -11.97 14.41
C THR A 68 0.14 -12.28 13.45
N TYR A 69 0.76 -11.22 12.94
CA TYR A 69 1.88 -11.32 12.00
C TYR A 69 3.18 -10.93 12.70
N LYS A 70 4.19 -11.80 12.66
CA LYS A 70 5.55 -11.51 13.19
C LYS A 70 6.36 -10.81 12.11
N CYS A 71 7.04 -9.70 12.41
CA CYS A 71 7.87 -9.01 11.43
C CYS A 71 9.14 -9.83 11.12
N LEU A 72 9.59 -9.87 9.86
CA LEU A 72 10.86 -10.53 9.49
C LEU A 72 12.10 -9.80 10.02
N TRP A 73 11.96 -8.51 10.32
CA TRP A 73 13.08 -7.56 10.41
C TRP A 73 13.24 -6.90 11.78
N CYS A 74 12.26 -7.07 12.65
CA CYS A 74 12.28 -6.61 14.05
C CYS A 74 11.49 -7.59 14.94
N PRO A 75 11.73 -7.61 16.27
CA PRO A 75 11.10 -8.57 17.18
C PRO A 75 9.61 -8.29 17.46
N LYS A 76 8.97 -7.33 16.79
CA LYS A 76 7.57 -6.96 17.03
C LYS A 76 6.61 -7.83 16.24
N SER A 77 5.55 -8.27 16.91
CA SER A 77 4.34 -8.80 16.28
C SER A 77 3.30 -7.70 16.09
N VAL A 78 2.51 -7.80 15.03
CA VAL A 78 1.44 -6.87 14.68
C VAL A 78 0.12 -7.65 14.62
N ARG A 79 -0.85 -7.25 15.43
CA ARG A 79 -2.22 -7.79 15.41
C ARG A 79 -3.03 -7.10 14.32
N VAL A 80 -3.79 -7.86 13.55
CA VAL A 80 -4.47 -7.43 12.33
C VAL A 80 -5.88 -8.03 12.28
N ASN A 81 -6.89 -7.20 12.02
CA ASN A 81 -8.25 -7.69 11.81
C ASN A 81 -8.36 -8.40 10.45
N SER A 82 -9.21 -9.41 10.33
CA SER A 82 -9.40 -10.21 9.11
C SER A 82 -9.69 -9.36 7.86
N SER A 83 -10.36 -8.23 8.02
CA SER A 83 -10.81 -7.35 6.92
C SER A 83 -9.77 -6.33 6.41
N THR A 84 -8.72 -5.99 7.14
CA THR A 84 -7.84 -4.85 6.78
C THR A 84 -6.37 -5.08 7.12
N ASN A 85 -5.46 -4.59 6.26
CA ASN A 85 -4.00 -4.71 6.48
C ASN A 85 -3.35 -3.41 7.01
N SER A 86 -4.16 -2.45 7.48
CA SER A 86 -3.71 -1.10 7.84
C SER A 86 -2.60 -1.11 8.90
N ASN A 87 -2.70 -1.99 9.90
CA ASN A 87 -1.70 -2.12 10.96
C ASN A 87 -0.34 -2.62 10.43
N LEU A 88 -0.33 -3.51 9.42
CA LEU A 88 0.91 -3.95 8.76
C LEU A 88 1.58 -2.78 8.03
N LYS A 89 0.79 -2.00 7.28
CA LYS A 89 1.31 -0.83 6.56
C LYS A 89 1.86 0.23 7.53
N THR A 90 1.11 0.58 8.58
CA THR A 90 1.56 1.51 9.63
C THR A 90 2.82 1.03 10.35
N HIS A 91 3.05 -0.29 10.46
CA HIS A 91 4.29 -0.82 11.00
C HIS A 91 5.46 -0.67 10.02
N CYS A 92 5.27 -0.99 8.74
CA CYS A 92 6.33 -0.89 7.73
C CYS A 92 6.76 0.56 7.50
N ASP A 93 5.81 1.40 7.10
CA ASP A 93 6.05 2.73 6.55
C ASP A 93 6.05 3.82 7.64
N GLY A 94 5.49 3.50 8.80
CA GLY A 94 5.09 4.48 9.82
C GLY A 94 3.72 5.09 9.51
N SER A 95 3.37 6.15 10.22
CA SER A 95 2.21 6.99 9.87
C SER A 95 2.42 8.40 10.39
N SER A 96 2.18 9.41 9.54
CA SER A 96 2.11 10.81 9.97
C SER A 96 0.64 11.23 10.04
N THR A 97 0.17 11.60 11.23
CA THR A 97 -1.10 12.32 11.42
C THR A 97 -0.80 13.69 12.00
N GLN A 98 -1.76 14.62 11.91
CA GLN A 98 -1.63 16.01 12.37
C GLN A 98 -1.03 16.15 13.78
N ASN A 99 -1.31 15.19 14.68
CA ASN A 99 -0.88 15.23 16.08
C ASN A 99 0.21 14.19 16.43
N GLN A 100 0.51 13.21 15.56
CA GLN A 100 1.46 12.14 15.88
C GLN A 100 2.18 11.57 14.65
N VAL A 101 3.51 11.57 14.68
CA VAL A 101 4.33 10.79 13.75
C VAL A 101 4.75 9.48 14.41
N ARG A 102 4.24 8.36 13.90
CA ARG A 102 4.71 7.02 14.23
C ARG A 102 5.89 6.67 13.33
N LYS A 103 7.03 6.33 13.93
CA LYS A 103 8.24 5.95 13.20
C LYS A 103 8.03 4.63 12.42
N PRO A 104 8.66 4.45 11.25
CA PRO A 104 8.66 3.19 10.51
C PRO A 104 9.31 2.04 11.28
N CYS A 105 9.21 0.82 10.75
CA CYS A 105 9.86 -0.36 11.31
C CYS A 105 11.37 -0.12 11.46
N PRO A 106 11.99 -0.39 12.62
CA PRO A 106 13.45 -0.28 12.78
C PRO A 106 14.21 -1.28 11.88
N GLY A 107 13.53 -2.31 11.38
CA GLY A 107 14.05 -3.25 10.40
C GLY A 107 14.06 -2.73 8.95
N ARG A 108 13.49 -1.56 8.64
CA ARG A 108 13.30 -1.05 7.26
C ARG A 108 14.58 -1.09 6.42
N GLY A 109 15.70 -0.60 6.97
CA GLY A 109 16.98 -0.64 6.27
C GLY A 109 17.46 -2.05 5.90
N LYS A 110 17.25 -3.04 6.79
CA LYS A 110 17.64 -4.44 6.55
C LYS A 110 16.85 -5.09 5.41
N ALA A 111 15.59 -4.69 5.23
CA ALA A 111 14.77 -5.19 4.15
C ALA A 111 15.12 -4.54 2.81
N ILE A 112 15.34 -3.23 2.79
CA ILE A 112 15.82 -2.50 1.60
C ILE A 112 17.16 -3.10 1.14
N SER A 113 18.07 -3.42 2.06
CA SER A 113 19.35 -4.08 1.72
C SER A 113 19.21 -5.51 1.18
N LYS A 114 18.07 -6.19 1.37
CA LYS A 114 17.75 -7.46 0.69
C LYS A 114 16.85 -7.28 -0.54
N GLY A 115 16.69 -6.05 -1.05
CA GLY A 115 15.96 -5.75 -2.27
C GLY A 115 14.45 -5.54 -2.12
N ALA A 116 13.93 -5.30 -0.91
CA ALA A 116 12.52 -4.97 -0.73
C ALA A 116 12.19 -3.58 -1.30
N ASN A 117 11.18 -3.50 -2.18
CA ASN A 117 10.72 -2.26 -2.79
C ASN A 117 9.63 -1.60 -1.93
N LEU A 118 10.05 -0.76 -0.99
CA LEU A 118 9.18 -0.05 -0.05
C LEU A 118 8.98 1.41 -0.46
N PRO A 119 7.80 2.01 -0.16
CA PRO A 119 7.61 3.45 -0.33
C PRO A 119 8.49 4.25 0.65
N GLN A 120 8.55 5.56 0.42
CA GLN A 120 9.10 6.52 1.37
C GLN A 120 8.37 6.41 2.71
N SER A 121 9.12 6.50 3.81
CA SER A 121 8.56 6.37 5.16
C SER A 121 7.95 7.69 5.64
N SER A 122 6.98 7.60 6.53
CA SER A 122 6.28 8.78 7.07
C SER A 122 7.20 9.77 7.78
N THR A 123 8.36 9.32 8.26
CA THR A 123 9.40 10.19 8.84
C THR A 123 10.18 10.95 7.76
N GLU A 124 10.56 10.28 6.68
CA GLU A 124 11.21 10.92 5.51
C GLU A 124 10.25 11.94 4.86
N GLU A 125 8.96 11.58 4.71
CA GLU A 125 7.91 12.49 4.22
C GLU A 125 7.72 13.72 5.14
N ALA A 126 7.67 13.52 6.46
CA ALA A 126 7.51 14.63 7.42
C ALA A 126 8.74 15.57 7.44
N GLU A 127 9.94 15.04 7.27
CA GLU A 127 11.17 15.84 7.14
C GLU A 127 11.20 16.62 5.82
N GLU A 128 10.78 16.01 4.71
CA GLU A 128 10.61 16.73 3.44
C GLU A 128 9.55 17.82 3.51
N GLN A 129 8.40 17.56 4.13
CA GLN A 129 7.36 18.57 4.33
C GLN A 129 7.87 19.72 5.18
N LYS A 130 8.66 19.45 6.24
CA LYS A 130 9.34 20.50 7.01
C LYS A 130 10.31 21.32 6.16
N LYS A 131 11.13 20.67 5.32
CA LYS A 131 12.05 21.36 4.39
C LYS A 131 11.28 22.23 3.40
N LYS A 132 10.28 21.68 2.70
CA LYS A 132 9.42 22.39 1.75
C LYS A 132 8.70 23.57 2.40
N ASN A 133 8.17 23.40 3.60
CA ASN A 133 7.54 24.49 4.36
C ASN A 133 8.55 25.56 4.78
N ALA A 134 9.78 25.18 5.16
CA ALA A 134 10.87 26.10 5.49
C ALA A 134 11.38 26.88 4.26
N THR A 135 11.39 26.29 3.06
CA THR A 135 11.70 27.02 1.81
C THR A 135 10.56 27.95 1.42
N ASN A 136 9.32 27.58 1.71
CA ASN A 136 8.11 28.35 1.39
C ASN A 136 7.72 29.38 2.46
N THR A 137 8.56 29.73 3.44
CA THR A 137 8.28 30.76 4.48
C THR A 137 8.31 32.20 3.95
N GLY A 138 7.66 32.47 2.82
CA GLY A 138 7.25 33.82 2.49
C GLY A 138 6.18 34.31 3.46
N THR A 139 6.19 35.61 3.77
CA THR A 139 5.21 36.26 4.67
C THR A 139 3.77 35.92 4.28
N LEU A 140 3.48 35.87 2.99
CA LEU A 140 2.18 35.53 2.41
C LEU A 140 1.74 34.08 2.72
N THR A 141 2.63 33.10 2.60
CA THR A 141 2.38 31.69 2.92
C THR A 141 1.93 31.51 4.38
N SER A 142 2.48 32.33 5.29
CA SER A 142 2.12 32.30 6.72
C SER A 142 0.67 32.74 7.00
N PHE A 143 0.09 33.58 6.15
CA PHE A 143 -1.30 34.04 6.24
C PHE A 143 -2.30 33.03 5.67
N VAL A 144 -1.91 32.25 4.66
CA VAL A 144 -2.79 31.26 4.01
C VAL A 144 -2.93 29.97 4.83
N HIS A 145 -1.86 29.49 5.46
CA HIS A 145 -1.88 28.22 6.20
C HIS A 145 -2.37 28.31 7.65
N LYS A 146 -2.40 29.51 8.25
CA LYS A 146 -3.02 29.68 9.57
C LYS A 146 -4.53 29.75 9.41
N GLY A 147 -5.20 28.65 9.78
CA GLY A 147 -6.65 28.53 9.72
C GLY A 147 -7.37 29.73 10.35
N CYS A 148 -8.53 30.08 9.75
CA CYS A 148 -9.30 31.32 9.96
C CYS A 148 -8.79 32.54 9.16
N PHE A 149 -9.03 32.50 7.84
CA PHE A 149 -9.12 33.71 7.00
C PHE A 149 -10.10 34.70 7.65
N ASN A 150 -9.70 35.96 7.78
CA ASN A 150 -10.49 37.02 8.37
C ASN A 150 -10.09 38.38 7.76
N ASN A 151 -10.92 39.41 7.96
CA ASN A 151 -10.69 40.73 7.35
C ASN A 151 -9.37 41.39 7.78
N LYS A 152 -8.84 41.10 8.98
CA LYS A 152 -7.51 41.60 9.40
C LYS A 152 -6.37 40.90 8.64
N THR A 153 -6.56 39.64 8.24
CA THR A 153 -5.63 38.93 7.34
C THR A 153 -5.70 39.48 5.92
N LEU A 154 -6.91 39.70 5.38
CA LEU A 154 -7.09 40.31 4.06
C LEU A 154 -6.45 41.71 3.97
N ASN A 155 -6.70 42.58 4.94
CA ASN A 155 -6.12 43.94 4.94
C ASN A 155 -4.59 43.91 4.98
N LYS A 156 -3.98 42.96 5.71
CA LYS A 156 -2.52 42.79 5.72
C LYS A 156 -1.98 42.35 4.36
N LEU A 157 -2.66 41.41 3.68
CA LEU A 157 -2.30 40.98 2.32
C LEU A 157 -2.42 42.13 1.31
N LEU A 158 -3.45 42.97 1.42
CA LEU A 158 -3.63 44.14 0.55
C LEU A 158 -2.51 45.17 0.73
N VAL A 159 -2.07 45.46 1.96
CA VAL A 159 -0.91 46.34 2.21
C VAL A 159 0.36 45.76 1.60
N PHE A 160 0.68 44.48 1.89
CA PHE A 160 1.89 43.84 1.34
C PHE A 160 1.93 43.74 -0.19
N LEU A 161 0.79 43.82 -0.88
CA LEU A 161 0.73 43.81 -2.34
C LEU A 161 0.68 45.24 -2.93
N GLY A 162 0.06 46.19 -2.22
CA GLY A 162 -0.14 47.58 -2.67
C GLY A 162 1.14 48.44 -2.67
N ASP A 163 2.12 48.12 -1.85
CA ASP A 163 3.39 48.87 -1.77
C ASP A 163 4.29 48.69 -3.02
N SER A 164 3.92 47.81 -3.95
CA SER A 164 4.70 47.50 -5.17
C SER A 164 4.64 48.58 -6.26
N THR A 165 3.74 49.58 -6.14
CA THR A 165 3.40 50.52 -7.23
C THR A 165 3.79 51.98 -6.98
N LEU A 166 4.87 52.24 -6.23
CA LEU A 166 5.43 53.59 -6.02
C LEU A 166 6.93 53.72 -6.33
N ALA A 167 7.45 52.90 -7.26
CA ALA A 167 8.85 52.93 -7.70
C ALA A 167 9.05 53.34 -9.19
N SER A 168 8.07 54.00 -9.82
CA SER A 168 8.16 54.43 -11.22
C SER A 168 7.62 55.85 -11.49
N MET A 169 7.81 56.78 -10.54
CA MET A 169 7.64 58.22 -10.78
C MET A 169 8.77 59.01 -10.11
N VAL A 170 9.91 59.09 -10.79
CA VAL A 170 10.92 60.12 -10.56
C VAL A 170 10.85 61.08 -11.76
N PRO A 171 10.30 62.29 -11.59
CA PRO A 171 10.38 63.33 -12.60
C PRO A 171 11.61 64.21 -12.35
N LEU A 172 12.46 64.36 -13.37
CA LEU A 172 13.26 65.55 -13.68
C LEU A 172 13.80 65.44 -15.10
#